data_AF-A0A9D5TPQ2-F1
#
_entry.id   AF-A0A9D5TPQ2-F1
#
_cell.length_a   1.000
_cell.length_b   1.000
_cell.length_c   1.000
_cell.angle_alpha   90.00
_cell.angle_beta   90.00
_cell.angle_gamma   90.00
#
_symmetry.space_group_name_H-M   'P 1'
#
loop_
_entity.id
_entity.type
_entity.pdbx_description
1 polymer ?
#
loop_
_entity_poly.entity_id
_entity_poly.type
_entity_poly.pdbx_seq_one_letter_code
_entity_poly.pdbx_strand_id
1 'polypeptide(L)'
;MEKSEIDKDKIQTAQEQQMLEWSKEKLQDLGKLMSYYRCAMMEVETKFNVLNEEFSLQYDRNPINGMKSRLKNILSIKEKLERRGLPVSLESIEENLNDVAGIRIICSFPEDVYMLSEALLKQDDITLVEKKDYIENPKPNGYRSLHL
;
A
#
# COMPACT_ATOMS: atom_id res chain seq x y z
N MET A 1 -10.95 -8.36 -56.99
CA MET A 1 -9.97 -8.77 -55.95
C MET A 1 -9.74 -7.69 -54.90
N GLU A 2 -10.15 -6.42 -55.09
CA GLU A 2 -9.93 -5.34 -54.09
C GLU A 2 -10.86 -5.33 -52.86
N LYS A 3 -12.07 -5.91 -52.93
CA LYS A 3 -13.02 -5.86 -51.79
C LYS A 3 -12.55 -6.68 -50.56
N SER A 4 -11.70 -7.68 -50.75
CA SER A 4 -11.24 -8.57 -49.67
C SER A 4 -10.08 -8.03 -48.84
N GLU A 5 -9.37 -7.00 -49.31
CA GLU A 5 -8.26 -6.36 -48.58
C GLU A 5 -8.77 -5.20 -47.71
N ILE A 6 -9.73 -4.43 -48.22
CA ILE A 6 -10.36 -3.31 -47.49
C ILE A 6 -11.10 -3.80 -46.22
N ASP A 7 -11.70 -5.00 -46.25
CA ASP A 7 -12.36 -5.58 -45.07
C ASP A 7 -11.36 -6.09 -44.03
N LYS A 8 -10.17 -6.53 -44.43
CA LYS A 8 -9.12 -6.96 -43.48
C LYS A 8 -8.51 -5.78 -42.72
N ASP A 9 -8.26 -4.66 -43.40
CA ASP A 9 -7.76 -3.44 -42.77
C ASP A 9 -8.77 -2.84 -41.77
N LYS A 10 -10.07 -2.91 -42.09
CA LYS A 10 -11.13 -2.49 -41.16
C LYS A 10 -11.22 -3.39 -39.93
N ILE A 11 -11.10 -4.70 -40.10
CA ILE A 11 -11.11 -5.67 -39.00
C ILE A 11 -9.88 -5.47 -38.11
N GLN A 12 -8.70 -5.27 -38.69
CA GLN A 12 -7.46 -4.99 -37.97
C GLN A 12 -7.57 -3.70 -37.15
N THR A 13 -8.09 -2.62 -37.76
CA THR A 13 -8.30 -1.33 -37.09
C THR A 13 -9.30 -1.45 -35.93
N ALA A 14 -10.37 -2.23 -36.10
CA ALA A 14 -11.37 -2.46 -35.05
C ALA A 14 -10.80 -3.27 -33.86
N GLN A 15 -9.98 -4.28 -34.14
CA GLN A 15 -9.29 -5.07 -33.11
C GLN A 15 -8.28 -4.23 -32.32
N GLU A 16 -7.54 -3.37 -32.99
CA GLU A 16 -6.61 -2.43 -32.35
C GLU A 16 -7.34 -1.42 -31.46
N GLN A 17 -8.46 -0.88 -31.92
CA GLN A 17 -9.31 0.02 -31.12
C GLN A 17 -9.88 -0.69 -29.89
N GLN A 18 -10.37 -1.92 -30.05
CA GLN A 18 -10.88 -2.73 -28.93
C GLN A 18 -9.78 -3.04 -27.91
N MET A 19 -8.59 -3.42 -28.38
CA MET A 19 -7.44 -3.69 -27.52
C MET A 19 -6.98 -2.44 -26.77
N LEU A 20 -6.97 -1.29 -27.44
CA LEU A 20 -6.65 0.00 -26.83
C LEU A 20 -7.66 0.37 -25.75
N GLU A 21 -8.96 0.21 -26.02
CA GLU A 21 -10.01 0.54 -25.05
C GLU A 21 -9.95 -0.37 -23.82
N TRP A 22 -9.80 -1.68 -24.02
CA TRP A 22 -9.58 -2.64 -22.93
C TRP A 22 -8.33 -2.28 -22.09
N SER A 23 -7.24 -1.85 -22.75
CA SER A 23 -6.02 -1.43 -22.06
C SER A 23 -6.25 -0.17 -21.22
N LYS A 24 -7.03 0.79 -21.73
CA LYS A 24 -7.40 2.00 -20.99
C LYS A 24 -8.26 1.66 -19.78
N GLU A 25 -9.28 0.82 -19.92
CA GLU A 25 -10.13 0.37 -18.81
C GLU A 25 -9.28 -0.27 -17.70
N LYS A 26 -8.35 -1.17 -18.05
CA LYS A 26 -7.45 -1.79 -17.07
C LYS A 26 -6.52 -0.80 -16.37
N LEU A 27 -6.01 0.20 -17.10
CA LEU A 27 -5.20 1.27 -16.51
C LEU A 27 -6.02 2.16 -15.59
N GLN A 28 -7.29 2.42 -15.91
CA GLN A 28 -8.21 3.18 -15.06
C GLN A 28 -8.51 2.41 -13.77
N ASP A 29 -8.83 1.12 -13.86
CA ASP A 29 -9.09 0.28 -12.70
C ASP A 29 -7.86 0.20 -11.78
N LEU A 30 -6.66 0.03 -12.35
CA LEU A 30 -5.42 0.07 -11.58
C LEU A 30 -5.22 1.45 -10.92
N GLY A 31 -5.44 2.54 -11.65
CA GLY A 31 -5.35 3.90 -11.12
C GLY A 31 -6.31 4.14 -9.95
N LYS A 32 -7.53 3.59 -10.03
CA LYS A 32 -8.53 3.62 -8.97
C LYS A 32 -8.06 2.84 -7.73
N LEU A 33 -7.58 1.61 -7.91
CA LEU A 33 -7.04 0.80 -6.81
C LEU A 33 -5.87 1.51 -6.11
N MET A 34 -4.91 2.05 -6.87
CA MET A 34 -3.79 2.80 -6.31
C MET A 34 -4.24 4.08 -5.58
N SER A 35 -5.35 4.68 -6.00
CA SER A 35 -5.93 5.84 -5.30
C SER A 35 -6.54 5.44 -3.98
N TYR A 36 -7.21 4.28 -3.89
CA TYR A 36 -7.71 3.75 -2.62
C TYR A 36 -6.60 3.50 -1.60
N TYR A 37 -5.50 2.88 -2.01
CA TYR A 37 -4.32 2.72 -1.15
C TYR A 37 -3.73 4.06 -0.70
N ARG A 38 -3.74 5.08 -1.57
CA ARG A 38 -3.30 6.43 -1.20
C ARG A 38 -4.23 7.05 -0.15
N CYS A 39 -5.55 6.94 -0.32
CA CYS A 39 -6.52 7.44 0.65
C CYS A 39 -6.36 6.76 2.01
N ALA A 40 -6.28 5.42 2.05
CA ALA A 40 -6.04 4.67 3.28
C ALA A 40 -4.74 5.09 3.98
N MET A 41 -3.67 5.31 3.20
CA MET A 41 -2.40 5.81 3.73
C MET A 41 -2.54 7.21 4.34
N MET A 42 -3.28 8.12 3.70
CA MET A 42 -3.54 9.45 4.23
C MET A 42 -4.37 9.40 5.52
N GLU A 43 -5.40 8.56 5.58
CA GLU A 43 -6.23 8.40 6.78
C GLU A 43 -5.42 7.93 7.99
N VAL A 44 -4.60 6.90 7.81
CA VAL A 44 -3.74 6.39 8.89
C VAL A 44 -2.64 7.40 9.27
N GLU A 45 -2.08 8.12 8.30
CA GLU A 45 -1.13 9.21 8.57
C GLU A 45 -1.79 10.35 9.38
N THR A 46 -3.04 10.71 9.07
CA THR A 46 -3.82 11.66 9.88
C THR A 46 -4.06 11.14 11.29
N LYS A 47 -4.41 9.86 11.48
CA LYS A 47 -4.57 9.27 12.81
C LYS A 47 -3.30 9.41 13.65
N PHE A 48 -2.12 9.14 13.09
CA PHE A 48 -0.87 9.33 13.80
C PHE A 48 -0.53 10.80 14.05
N ASN A 49 -0.86 11.72 13.14
CA ASN A 49 -0.73 13.16 13.39
C ASN A 49 -1.61 13.60 14.57
N VAL A 50 -2.84 13.10 14.67
CA VAL A 50 -3.72 13.39 15.82
C VAL A 50 -3.13 12.85 17.11
N LEU A 51 -2.68 11.59 17.13
CA LEU A 51 -2.00 11.01 18.29
C LEU A 51 -0.76 11.83 18.68
N ASN A 52 0.02 12.29 17.71
CA ASN A 52 1.19 13.13 17.94
C ASN A 52 0.86 14.42 18.71
N GLU A 53 -0.22 15.10 18.30
CA GLU A 53 -0.71 16.30 18.97
C GLU A 53 -1.22 16.00 20.39
N GLU A 54 -2.01 14.93 20.54
CA GLU A 54 -2.53 14.51 21.86
C GLU A 54 -1.42 14.18 22.86
N PHE A 55 -0.42 13.41 22.44
CA PHE A 55 0.71 13.04 23.29
C PHE A 55 1.61 14.25 23.61
N SER A 56 1.77 15.18 22.68
CA SER A 56 2.56 16.40 22.92
C SER A 56 1.94 17.32 23.98
N LEU A 57 0.62 17.24 24.19
CA LEU A 57 -0.07 18.01 25.24
C LEU A 57 -0.07 17.32 26.60
N GLN A 58 -0.09 15.99 26.62
CA GLN A 58 -0.20 15.21 27.86
C GLN A 58 1.14 14.89 28.51
N TYR A 59 2.24 14.86 27.75
CA TYR A 59 3.54 14.40 28.22
C TYR A 59 4.64 15.43 27.93
N ASP A 60 5.66 15.48 28.79
CA ASP A 60 6.85 16.34 28.60
C ASP A 60 7.74 15.91 27.41
N ARG A 61 7.33 14.89 26.63
CA ARG A 61 8.07 14.40 25.47
C ARG A 61 7.14 14.05 24.32
N ASN A 62 7.62 14.25 23.10
CA ASN A 62 6.93 13.80 21.91
C ASN A 62 7.39 12.37 21.52
N PRO A 63 6.47 11.38 21.48
CA PRO A 63 6.81 10.01 21.13
C PRO A 63 7.18 9.82 19.64
N ILE A 64 6.70 10.68 18.74
CA ILE A 64 6.96 10.59 17.29
C ILE A 64 8.06 11.58 16.90
N ASN A 65 9.18 11.04 16.41
CA ASN A 65 10.29 11.83 15.87
C ASN A 65 10.04 12.18 14.39
N GLY A 66 9.41 11.28 13.64
CA GLY A 66 9.06 11.53 12.26
C GLY A 66 8.21 10.43 11.65
N MET A 67 7.52 10.78 10.56
CA MET A 67 6.68 9.86 9.80
C MET A 67 7.10 9.84 8.34
N LYS A 68 7.05 8.65 7.73
CA LYS A 68 7.29 8.47 6.30
C LYS A 68 6.20 7.58 5.73
N SER A 69 5.44 8.09 4.79
CA SER A 69 4.46 7.33 4.03
C SER A 69 4.99 7.04 2.62
N ARG A 70 4.66 5.87 2.08
CA ARG A 70 5.05 5.45 0.73
C ARG A 70 3.98 4.58 0.13
N LEU A 71 3.61 4.93 -1.10
CA LEU A 71 2.88 4.04 -2.00
C LEU A 71 3.88 3.24 -2.85
N LYS A 72 3.73 1.91 -2.88
CA LYS A 72 4.57 1.04 -3.70
C LYS A 72 4.34 1.35 -5.19
N ASN A 73 5.42 1.44 -5.95
CA ASN A 73 5.30 1.69 -7.39
C ASN A 73 4.80 0.42 -8.10
N ILE A 74 4.10 0.60 -9.24
CA ILE A 74 3.46 -0.47 -10.00
C ILE A 74 4.47 -1.53 -10.47
N LEU A 75 5.67 -1.11 -10.89
CA LEU A 75 6.71 -2.04 -11.34
C LEU A 75 7.16 -2.97 -10.20
N SER A 76 7.39 -2.43 -9.00
CA SER A 76 7.73 -3.18 -7.79
C SER A 76 6.57 -4.00 -7.24
N ILE A 77 5.32 -3.64 -7.54
CA ILE A 77 4.15 -4.49 -7.27
C ILE A 77 4.21 -5.71 -8.18
N LYS A 78 4.35 -5.50 -9.49
CA LYS A 78 4.48 -6.55 -10.50
C LYS A 78 5.63 -7.51 -10.16
N GLU A 79 6.84 -6.99 -9.96
CA GLU A 79 8.02 -7.80 -9.59
C GLU A 79 7.79 -8.62 -8.32
N LYS A 80 7.05 -8.08 -7.35
CA LYS A 80 6.76 -8.78 -6.09
C LYS A 80 5.78 -9.92 -6.29
N LEU A 81 4.76 -9.75 -7.15
CA LEU A 81 3.83 -10.82 -7.52
C LEU A 81 4.55 -11.92 -8.31
N GLU A 82 5.35 -11.54 -9.31
CA GLU A 82 6.14 -12.48 -10.12
C GLU A 82 7.10 -13.30 -9.25
N ARG A 83 7.83 -12.66 -8.34
CA ARG A 83 8.72 -13.36 -7.39
C ARG A 83 7.98 -14.34 -6.47
N ARG A 84 6.68 -14.12 -6.23
CA ARG A 84 5.83 -15.00 -5.43
C ARG A 84 5.08 -16.03 -6.29
N GLY A 85 5.26 -16.03 -7.62
CA GLY A 85 4.54 -16.90 -8.54
C GLY A 85 3.04 -16.59 -8.61
N LEU A 86 2.64 -15.35 -8.33
CA LEU A 86 1.25 -14.90 -8.30
C LEU A 86 0.85 -14.21 -9.61
N PRO A 87 -0.42 -14.31 -10.04
CA PRO A 87 -0.88 -13.64 -11.26
C PRO A 87 -0.83 -12.13 -11.12
N VAL A 88 -0.47 -11.44 -12.20
CA VAL A 88 -0.48 -9.96 -12.24
C VAL A 88 -1.91 -9.49 -12.54
N SER A 89 -2.73 -9.42 -11.50
CA SER A 89 -4.12 -8.93 -11.54
C SER A 89 -4.41 -8.01 -10.35
N LEU A 90 -5.47 -7.21 -10.46
CA LEU A 90 -5.92 -6.33 -9.37
C LEU A 90 -6.30 -7.12 -8.12
N GLU A 91 -7.07 -8.19 -8.29
CA GLU A 91 -7.47 -9.12 -7.23
C GLU A 91 -6.24 -9.70 -6.51
N SER A 92 -5.21 -10.11 -7.25
CA SER A 92 -4.00 -10.65 -6.63
C SER A 92 -3.23 -9.60 -5.83
N ILE A 93 -3.24 -8.33 -6.26
CA ILE A 93 -2.68 -7.22 -5.48
C ILE A 93 -3.42 -7.10 -4.15
N GLU A 94 -4.74 -7.03 -4.18
CA GLU A 94 -5.59 -6.82 -2.99
C GLU A 94 -5.47 -7.95 -1.98
N GLU A 95 -5.52 -9.21 -2.44
CA GLU A 95 -5.57 -10.38 -1.55
C GLU A 95 -4.19 -10.79 -1.01
N ASN A 96 -3.10 -10.46 -1.70
CA ASN A 96 -1.79 -11.06 -1.42
C ASN A 96 -0.71 -10.06 -0.98
N LEU A 97 -0.93 -8.75 -1.13
CA LEU A 97 0.08 -7.72 -0.84
C LEU A 97 -0.35 -6.79 0.31
N ASN A 98 0.23 -7.03 1.49
CA ASN A 98 -0.01 -6.20 2.68
C ASN A 98 0.79 -4.88 2.72
N ASP A 99 1.72 -4.64 1.78
CA ASP A 99 2.67 -3.51 1.81
C ASP A 99 2.57 -2.59 0.58
N VAL A 100 1.37 -2.47 0.00
CA VAL A 100 1.11 -1.54 -1.11
C VAL A 100 1.11 -0.10 -0.61
N ALA A 101 0.35 0.17 0.46
CA ALA A 101 0.45 1.38 1.25
C ALA A 101 1.29 1.09 2.51
N GLY A 102 2.37 1.82 2.72
CA GLY A 102 3.22 1.65 3.88
C GLY A 102 3.45 2.96 4.61
N ILE A 103 3.26 2.94 5.93
CA ILE A 103 3.55 4.06 6.81
C ILE A 103 4.62 3.61 7.80
N ARG A 104 5.63 4.46 8.00
CA ARG A 104 6.71 4.25 8.95
C ARG A 104 6.69 5.36 9.98
N ILE A 105 6.45 4.98 11.22
CA ILE A 105 6.54 5.86 12.39
C ILE A 105 7.90 5.65 13.04
N ILE A 106 8.66 6.73 13.17
CA ILE A 106 9.96 6.75 13.82
C ILE A 106 9.72 7.31 15.22
N CYS A 107 9.96 6.48 16.23
CA CYS A 107 9.73 6.85 17.62
C CYS A 107 11.05 7.17 18.33
N SER A 108 10.98 7.94 19.41
CA SER A 108 12.16 8.32 20.20
C SER A 108 12.70 7.14 21.03
N PHE A 109 11.80 6.35 21.64
CA PHE A 109 12.16 5.20 22.46
C PHE A 109 11.36 3.93 22.10
N PRO A 110 11.85 2.73 22.43
CA PRO A 110 11.11 1.48 22.20
C PRO A 110 9.74 1.45 22.88
N GLU A 111 9.60 2.05 24.06
CA GLU A 111 8.33 2.10 24.80
C GLU A 111 7.27 2.93 24.06
N ASP A 112 7.70 3.98 23.36
CA ASP A 112 6.82 4.82 22.54
C ASP A 112 6.22 4.02 21.37
N VAL A 113 6.95 3.03 20.83
CA VAL A 113 6.45 2.16 19.76
C VAL A 113 5.22 1.38 20.24
N TYR A 114 5.29 0.81 21.44
CA TYR A 114 4.18 0.05 22.01
C TYR A 114 3.01 0.96 22.37
N MET A 115 3.29 2.08 23.03
CA MET A 115 2.26 3.06 23.38
C MET A 115 1.47 3.55 22.16
N LEU A 116 2.17 3.95 21.09
CA LEU A 116 1.53 4.39 19.85
C LEU A 116 0.78 3.26 19.15
N SER A 117 1.33 2.04 19.15
CA SER A 117 0.64 0.88 18.58
C SER A 117 -0.67 0.58 19.30
N GLU A 118 -0.68 0.62 20.64
CA GLU A 118 -1.89 0.40 21.42
C GLU A 118 -2.91 1.52 21.22
N ALA A 119 -2.45 2.77 21.14
CA ALA A 119 -3.33 3.91 20.89
C ALA A 119 -4.00 3.82 19.50
N LEU A 120 -3.26 3.41 18.47
CA LEU A 120 -3.83 3.18 17.14
C LEU A 120 -4.84 2.03 17.17
N LEU A 121 -4.51 0.91 17.80
CA LEU A 121 -5.36 -0.30 17.83
C LEU A 121 -6.59 -0.16 18.74
N LYS A 122 -6.65 0.88 19.59
CA LYS A 122 -7.85 1.22 20.39
C LYS A 122 -8.91 1.98 19.59
N GLN A 123 -8.58 2.49 18.40
CA GLN A 123 -9.55 3.14 17.52
C GLN A 123 -10.52 2.10 16.95
N ASP A 124 -11.80 2.45 16.89
CA ASP A 124 -12.90 1.55 16.53
C ASP A 124 -12.92 1.16 15.04
N ASP A 125 -12.26 1.94 14.19
CA ASP A 125 -12.13 1.73 12.75
C ASP A 125 -10.80 1.08 12.32
N ILE A 126 -9.98 0.61 13.27
CA ILE A 126 -8.73 -0.10 13.00
C ILE A 126 -8.85 -1.57 13.42
N THR A 127 -8.59 -2.49 12.49
CA THR A 127 -8.52 -3.93 12.77
C THR A 127 -7.10 -4.44 12.54
N LEU A 128 -6.51 -5.07 13.55
CA LEU A 128 -5.21 -5.73 13.43
C LEU A 128 -5.36 -7.03 12.63
N VAL A 129 -4.63 -7.15 11.52
CA VAL A 129 -4.61 -8.36 10.68
C VAL A 129 -3.40 -9.23 10.99
N GLU A 130 -2.21 -8.65 11.13
CA GLU A 130 -0.98 -9.40 11.39
C GLU A 130 -0.01 -8.59 12.26
N LYS A 131 0.52 -9.17 13.34
CA LYS A 131 1.57 -8.54 14.16
C LYS A 131 2.88 -9.31 14.03
N LYS A 132 3.98 -8.61 13.76
CA LYS A 132 5.35 -9.15 13.81
C LYS A 132 6.25 -8.24 14.66
N ASP A 133 6.62 -8.76 15.82
CA ASP A 133 7.43 -8.01 16.79
C ASP A 133 8.92 -8.37 16.69
N TYR A 134 9.66 -7.59 15.92
CA TYR A 134 11.11 -7.72 15.84
C TYR A 134 11.83 -6.85 16.88
N ILE A 135 11.13 -6.10 17.72
CA ILE A 135 11.74 -5.39 18.84
C ILE A 135 12.03 -6.39 19.96
N GLU A 136 11.03 -7.21 20.29
CA GLU A 136 11.14 -8.31 21.25
C GLU A 136 11.95 -9.48 20.69
N ASN A 137 11.71 -9.87 19.43
CA ASN A 137 12.39 -10.98 18.77
C ASN A 137 13.15 -10.51 17.50
N PRO A 138 14.34 -9.88 17.66
CA PRO A 138 15.11 -9.38 16.53
C PRO A 138 15.44 -10.46 15.51
N LYS A 139 15.52 -10.06 14.24
CA LYS A 139 16.03 -10.98 13.21
C LYS A 139 17.51 -11.32 13.46
N PRO A 140 18.03 -12.44 12.91
CA PRO A 140 19.45 -12.81 13.06
C PRO A 140 20.45 -11.75 12.60
N ASN A 141 20.05 -10.85 11.70
CA ASN A 141 20.87 -9.73 11.24
C ASN A 141 20.80 -8.48 12.15
N GLY A 142 20.13 -8.56 13.30
CA GLY A 142 19.96 -7.45 14.25
C GLY A 142 18.83 -6.48 13.91
N TYR A 143 18.03 -6.75 12.88
CA TYR A 143 16.90 -5.88 12.53
C TYR A 143 15.82 -5.88 13.62
N ARG A 144 15.38 -4.67 14.01
CA ARG A 144 14.33 -4.42 15.01
C ARG A 144 13.30 -3.43 14.48
N SER A 145 12.03 -3.76 14.65
CA SER A 145 10.86 -2.95 14.29
C SER A 145 9.60 -3.69 14.73
N LEU A 146 8.52 -2.96 15.04
CA LEU A 146 7.20 -3.54 15.19
C LEU A 146 6.44 -3.38 13.86
N HIS A 147 5.96 -4.47 13.29
CA HIS A 147 5.06 -4.46 12.14
C HIS A 147 3.66 -4.85 12.61
N LEU A 148 2.68 -4.08 12.18
CA LEU A 148 1.24 -4.25 12.42
C LEU A 148 0.52 -4.32 11.07
#